data_AF-A0A2A9FSV4-F1
#
_entry.id   AF-A0A2A9FSV4-F1
#
_cell.length_a   1.000
_cell.length_b   1.000
_cell.length_c   1.000
_cell.angle_alpha   90.00
_cell.angle_beta   90.00
_cell.angle_gamma   90.00
#
_symmetry.space_group_name_H-M   'P 1'
#
loop_
_entity.id
_entity.type
_entity.pdbx_description
1 polymer ?
#
loop_
_entity_poly.entity_id
_entity_poly.type
_entity_poly.pdbx_seq_one_letter_code
_entity_poly.pdbx_strand_id
1 'polypeptide(L)'
;MTLQDQASQLSKPELIRLLSAIYGVADHIDDIIDRHLAIGRDEEPGANPVVRVLACQIEKFRDDDEFIDYRASTGFANRLESVLDDIDDLLGTDDPAAALELTEMFLTLPDTLFERVDDSDGSLGGVFQKAVKQWLLLAEGVRAANSEAESWVEKVLHYFHNNEYGVFDDIIAGSNTLLTDQEFQQLAWRFENEARQAVEASNTSRHNHSGATALHGLQSVAEALSDIHLYETSMLLRSPEPNTLQLDSLIRFALTIGELDRAEHWLEQPQWHNDPRRHRSLRNLWLQQKGQTDQLKRELLDAFQQRPDLHSLEASWRLASEQERRQLRQQVEEMAEPPDDVYDRVTMLITVNSLDKAAQLLVHYHNDLRFYHYTALQTWLRTFEANGNGLAMVVCYRALLSDLLDRGFSRAYHHGVRYFHRLLALDNEINDYHGLSDAQSYIRHLQSKHGRKWSFWKEADYPAKPEQP
;
A
#
# COMPACT_ATOMS: atom_id res chain seq x y z
N MET A 1 8.93 8.30 28.66
CA MET A 1 7.87 7.62 29.42
C MET A 1 6.62 7.71 28.57
N THR A 2 6.10 6.57 28.14
CA THR A 2 4.91 6.49 27.28
C THR A 2 3.65 6.78 28.11
N LEU A 3 2.52 7.03 27.44
CA LEU A 3 1.23 7.18 28.12
C LEU A 3 0.84 5.89 28.87
N GLN A 4 1.22 4.74 28.33
CA GLN A 4 1.02 3.43 28.97
C GLN A 4 1.84 3.29 30.27
N ASP A 5 3.09 3.75 30.27
CA ASP A 5 3.94 3.77 31.48
C ASP A 5 3.36 4.69 32.57
N GLN A 6 2.71 5.78 32.18
CA GLN A 6 2.05 6.70 33.11
C GLN A 6 0.75 6.09 33.66
N ALA A 7 -0.09 5.52 32.79
CA ALA A 7 -1.37 4.94 33.18
C ALA A 7 -1.19 3.74 34.13
N SER A 8 -0.17 2.91 33.90
CA SER A 8 0.16 1.76 34.77
C SER A 8 0.63 2.13 36.17
N GLN A 9 1.04 3.39 36.39
CA GLN A 9 1.45 3.90 37.71
C GLN A 9 0.28 4.51 38.51
N LEU A 10 -0.89 4.70 37.90
CA LEU A 10 -2.06 5.27 38.56
C LEU A 10 -2.70 4.25 39.52
N SER A 11 -3.13 4.73 40.68
CA SER A 11 -3.95 3.94 41.60
C SER A 11 -5.37 3.74 41.06
N LYS A 12 -6.08 2.71 41.56
CA LYS A 12 -7.48 2.44 41.17
C LYS A 12 -8.41 3.67 41.28
N PRO A 13 -8.38 4.48 42.36
CA PRO A 13 -9.19 5.71 42.43
C PRO A 13 -8.78 6.79 41.43
N GLU A 14 -7.52 6.85 41.01
CA GLU A 14 -7.05 7.79 39.98
C GLU A 14 -7.51 7.35 38.59
N LEU A 15 -7.45 6.05 38.28
CA LEU A 15 -8.00 5.48 37.05
C LEU A 15 -9.51 5.71 36.93
N ILE A 16 -10.27 5.48 38.02
CA ILE A 16 -11.73 5.75 38.02
C ILE A 16 -12.01 7.23 37.75
N ARG A 17 -11.26 8.14 38.39
CA ARG A 17 -11.43 9.59 38.15
C ARG A 17 -11.09 9.98 36.72
N LEU A 18 -10.06 9.37 36.12
CA LEU A 18 -9.72 9.59 34.72
C LEU A 18 -10.85 9.11 33.79
N LEU A 19 -11.33 7.88 33.98
CA LEU A 19 -12.44 7.32 33.19
C LEU A 19 -13.71 8.16 33.32
N SER A 20 -14.09 8.57 34.52
CA SER A 20 -15.24 9.46 34.74
C SER A 20 -15.06 10.86 34.13
N ALA A 21 -13.83 11.32 33.93
CA ALA A 21 -13.56 12.62 33.31
C ALA A 21 -13.63 12.59 31.79
N ILE A 22 -13.45 11.41 31.17
CA ILE A 22 -13.49 11.23 29.72
C ILE A 22 -14.82 10.65 29.23
N TYR A 23 -15.58 9.95 30.09
CA TYR A 23 -16.90 9.44 29.74
C TYR A 23 -17.89 10.60 29.51
N GLY A 24 -18.63 10.57 28.41
CA GLY A 24 -19.52 11.64 27.95
C GLY A 24 -18.81 12.77 27.20
N VAL A 25 -17.49 12.69 26.99
CA VAL A 25 -16.75 13.70 26.21
C VAL A 25 -16.90 13.45 24.71
N ALA A 26 -16.89 12.19 24.27
CA ALA A 26 -17.10 11.81 22.89
C ALA A 26 -17.65 10.38 22.78
N ASP A 27 -18.69 10.19 21.98
CA ASP A 27 -19.37 8.91 21.81
C ASP A 27 -18.44 7.72 21.57
N HIS A 28 -17.42 7.86 20.72
CA HIS A 28 -16.50 6.77 20.41
C HIS A 28 -15.61 6.35 21.59
N ILE A 29 -15.35 7.25 22.54
CA ILE A 29 -14.64 6.92 23.79
C ILE A 29 -15.58 6.15 24.72
N ASP A 30 -16.83 6.60 24.80
CA ASP A 30 -17.86 5.95 25.60
C ASP A 30 -18.11 4.52 25.10
N ASP A 31 -18.14 4.34 23.77
CA ASP A 31 -18.29 3.04 23.13
C ASP A 31 -17.19 2.05 23.55
N ILE A 32 -15.92 2.49 23.60
CA ILE A 32 -14.79 1.66 24.07
C ILE A 32 -14.96 1.31 25.56
N ILE A 33 -15.31 2.31 26.38
CA ILE A 33 -15.48 2.13 27.83
C ILE A 33 -16.62 1.13 28.10
N ASP A 34 -17.74 1.25 27.40
CA ASP A 34 -18.93 0.43 27.60
C ASP A 34 -18.66 -1.04 27.26
N ARG A 35 -17.88 -1.33 26.20
CA ARG A 35 -17.45 -2.70 25.85
C ARG A 35 -16.64 -3.34 26.97
N HIS A 36 -15.63 -2.65 27.49
CA HIS A 36 -14.79 -3.20 28.55
C HIS A 36 -15.49 -3.28 29.92
N LEU A 37 -16.44 -2.39 30.20
CA LEU A 37 -17.27 -2.47 31.41
C LEU A 37 -18.27 -3.63 31.36
N ALA A 38 -18.56 -4.20 30.19
CA ALA A 38 -19.48 -5.33 30.04
C ALA A 38 -18.88 -6.68 30.45
N ILE A 39 -17.54 -6.85 30.37
CA ILE A 39 -16.81 -8.11 30.62
C ILE A 39 -17.09 -8.69 32.02
N GLY A 40 -17.37 -7.85 33.01
CA GLY A 40 -17.57 -8.25 34.42
C GLY A 40 -19.01 -8.15 34.93
N ARG A 41 -20.00 -7.98 34.05
CA ARG A 41 -21.41 -7.89 34.45
C ARG A 41 -22.05 -9.27 34.36
N ASP A 42 -22.44 -9.82 35.50
CA ASP A 42 -23.35 -10.97 35.52
C ASP A 42 -24.78 -10.45 35.26
N GLU A 43 -25.33 -10.75 34.09
CA GLU A 43 -26.76 -10.56 33.79
C GLU A 43 -27.52 -11.89 33.87
N GLU A 44 -28.80 -11.88 33.50
CA GLU A 44 -29.66 -13.07 33.52
C GLU A 44 -29.01 -14.28 32.80
N PRO A 45 -29.26 -15.51 33.27
CA PRO A 45 -28.64 -16.70 32.70
C PRO A 45 -28.91 -16.81 31.19
N GLY A 46 -27.85 -16.65 30.38
CA GLY A 46 -27.86 -16.86 28.93
C GLY A 46 -27.57 -15.62 28.06
N ALA A 47 -27.48 -14.41 28.61
CA ALA A 47 -27.13 -13.22 27.85
C ALA A 47 -25.69 -12.76 28.16
N ASN A 48 -24.80 -12.77 27.16
CA ASN A 48 -23.46 -12.19 27.29
C ASN A 48 -23.52 -10.67 27.08
N PRO A 49 -23.27 -9.83 28.11
CA PRO A 49 -23.42 -8.38 27.98
C PRO A 49 -22.46 -7.77 26.96
N VAL A 50 -21.28 -8.38 26.76
CA VAL A 50 -20.30 -7.93 25.75
C VAL A 50 -20.91 -8.06 24.36
N VAL A 51 -21.55 -9.20 24.07
CA VAL A 51 -22.21 -9.46 22.77
C VAL A 51 -23.29 -8.42 22.50
N ARG A 52 -24.12 -8.09 23.50
CA ARG A 52 -25.18 -7.09 23.35
C ARG A 52 -24.61 -5.69 23.06
N VAL A 53 -23.57 -5.28 23.79
CA VAL A 53 -22.95 -3.94 23.60
C VAL A 53 -22.32 -3.84 22.21
N LEU A 54 -21.57 -4.86 21.79
CA LEU A 54 -20.97 -4.93 20.46
C LEU A 54 -22.04 -4.90 19.36
N ALA A 55 -23.09 -5.73 19.47
CA ALA A 55 -24.19 -5.73 18.51
C ALA A 55 -24.83 -4.34 18.39
N CYS A 56 -25.14 -3.69 19.52
CA CYS A 56 -25.74 -2.35 19.51
C CYS A 56 -24.85 -1.30 18.82
N GLN A 57 -23.53 -1.39 18.97
CA GLN A 57 -22.60 -0.49 18.30
C GLN A 57 -22.50 -0.77 16.80
N ILE A 58 -22.51 -2.04 16.38
CA ILE A 58 -22.59 -2.41 14.95
C ILE A 58 -23.88 -1.86 14.33
N GLU A 59 -25.01 -1.99 15.03
CA GLU A 59 -26.28 -1.41 14.58
C GLU A 59 -26.22 0.12 14.50
N LYS A 60 -25.58 0.79 15.46
CA LYS A 60 -25.37 2.24 15.42
C LYS A 60 -24.61 2.67 14.16
N PHE A 61 -23.58 1.91 13.75
CA PHE A 61 -22.87 2.20 12.49
C PHE A 61 -23.75 2.01 11.25
N ARG A 62 -24.66 1.03 11.26
CA ARG A 62 -25.59 0.79 10.15
C ARG A 62 -26.64 1.88 10.04
N ASP A 63 -27.19 2.31 11.18
CA ASP A 63 -28.39 3.14 11.24
C ASP A 63 -28.06 4.65 11.19
N ASP A 64 -26.82 5.03 11.49
CA ASP A 64 -26.30 6.39 11.32
C ASP A 64 -26.21 6.76 9.83
N ASP A 65 -26.79 7.90 9.44
CA ASP A 65 -26.89 8.38 8.06
C ASP A 65 -25.95 9.55 7.74
N GLU A 66 -25.05 9.92 8.67
CA GLU A 66 -24.13 11.03 8.49
C GLU A 66 -23.11 10.73 7.37
N PHE A 67 -22.93 11.68 6.46
CA PHE A 67 -21.91 11.58 5.41
C PHE A 67 -20.52 11.89 5.99
N ILE A 68 -19.56 11.00 5.72
CA ILE A 68 -18.20 11.09 6.26
C ILE A 68 -17.25 11.46 5.13
N ASP A 69 -16.73 12.68 5.20
CA ASP A 69 -15.79 13.19 4.19
C ASP A 69 -14.39 12.57 4.30
N TYR A 70 -13.60 12.72 3.24
CA TYR A 70 -12.23 12.21 3.11
C TYR A 70 -11.29 12.51 4.29
N ARG A 71 -11.48 13.61 5.04
CA ARG A 71 -10.62 13.93 6.19
C ARG A 71 -11.02 13.17 7.44
N ALA A 72 -12.28 12.73 7.52
CA ALA A 72 -12.83 11.99 8.64
C ALA A 72 -12.84 10.46 8.40
N SER A 73 -12.72 10.01 7.13
CA SER A 73 -12.77 8.60 6.74
C SER A 73 -11.81 7.72 7.54
N THR A 74 -10.54 8.10 7.67
CA THR A 74 -9.54 7.32 8.44
C THR A 74 -9.92 7.20 9.92
N GLY A 75 -10.42 8.28 10.53
CA GLY A 75 -10.85 8.27 11.94
C GLY A 75 -12.08 7.39 12.16
N PHE A 76 -12.99 7.37 11.19
CA PHE A 76 -14.15 6.48 11.19
C PHE A 76 -13.77 5.01 10.97
N ALA A 77 -12.87 4.73 10.03
CA ALA A 77 -12.34 3.39 9.80
C ALA A 77 -11.66 2.82 11.07
N ASN A 78 -10.85 3.63 11.77
CA ASN A 78 -10.25 3.21 13.04
C ASN A 78 -11.28 2.86 14.13
N ARG A 79 -12.44 3.53 14.14
CA ARG A 79 -13.53 3.21 15.07
C ARG A 79 -14.17 1.87 14.74
N LEU A 80 -14.42 1.59 13.46
CA LEU A 80 -14.92 0.30 12.99
C LEU A 80 -13.93 -0.82 13.29
N GLU A 81 -12.65 -0.59 13.00
CA GLU A 81 -11.57 -1.54 13.29
C GLU A 81 -11.49 -1.84 14.80
N SER A 82 -11.66 -0.84 15.66
CA SER A 82 -11.69 -1.06 17.11
C SER A 82 -12.87 -1.95 17.57
N VAL A 83 -14.03 -1.87 16.91
CA VAL A 83 -15.14 -2.80 17.22
C VAL A 83 -14.78 -4.22 16.77
N LEU A 84 -14.20 -4.35 15.58
CA LEU A 84 -13.77 -5.64 15.04
C LEU A 84 -12.72 -6.31 15.93
N ASP A 85 -11.72 -5.54 16.38
CA ASP A 85 -10.68 -6.01 17.32
C ASP A 85 -11.27 -6.47 18.64
N ASP A 86 -12.21 -5.70 19.22
CA ASP A 86 -12.85 -6.07 20.47
C ASP A 86 -13.76 -7.32 20.34
N ILE A 87 -14.30 -7.63 19.15
CA ILE A 87 -14.99 -8.91 18.91
C ILE A 87 -14.00 -10.07 19.10
N ASP A 88 -12.80 -9.99 18.54
CA ASP A 88 -11.79 -11.04 18.65
C ASP A 88 -11.19 -11.10 20.06
N ASP A 89 -10.73 -9.96 20.59
CA ASP A 89 -10.06 -9.86 21.88
C ASP A 89 -10.95 -10.26 23.06
N LEU A 90 -12.24 -9.93 23.01
CA LEU A 90 -13.16 -10.14 24.13
C LEU A 90 -13.97 -11.44 24.04
N LEU A 91 -14.12 -12.01 22.83
CA LEU A 91 -14.99 -13.17 22.62
C LEU A 91 -14.32 -14.32 21.85
N GLY A 92 -13.28 -14.06 21.05
CA GLY A 92 -12.71 -15.04 20.12
C GLY A 92 -12.24 -16.35 20.79
N THR A 93 -11.75 -16.29 22.03
CA THR A 93 -11.33 -17.49 22.79
C THR A 93 -12.46 -18.09 23.64
N ASP A 94 -13.28 -17.24 24.28
CA ASP A 94 -14.26 -17.68 25.28
C ASP A 94 -15.60 -18.09 24.67
N ASP A 95 -16.03 -17.44 23.58
CA ASP A 95 -17.27 -17.70 22.85
C ASP A 95 -17.09 -17.42 21.33
N PRO A 96 -16.36 -18.30 20.61
CA PRO A 96 -16.09 -18.13 19.19
C PRO A 96 -17.36 -18.14 18.32
N ALA A 97 -18.45 -18.77 18.78
CA ALA A 97 -19.72 -18.76 18.07
C ALA A 97 -20.35 -17.35 18.10
N ALA A 98 -20.40 -16.71 19.28
CA ALA A 98 -20.89 -15.34 19.38
C ALA A 98 -19.97 -14.33 18.65
N ALA A 99 -18.65 -14.54 18.69
CA ALA A 99 -17.70 -13.73 17.93
C ALA A 99 -17.95 -13.84 16.41
N LEU A 100 -18.23 -15.06 15.92
CA LEU A 100 -18.57 -15.30 14.52
C LEU A 100 -19.87 -14.57 14.15
N GLU A 101 -20.94 -14.71 14.93
CA GLU A 101 -22.22 -14.03 14.67
C GLU A 101 -22.09 -12.50 14.61
N LEU A 102 -21.30 -11.90 15.52
CA LEU A 102 -21.03 -10.46 15.50
C LEU A 102 -20.19 -10.05 14.29
N THR A 103 -19.21 -10.86 13.90
CA THR A 103 -18.42 -10.61 12.70
C THR A 103 -19.30 -10.70 11.46
N GLU A 104 -20.22 -11.66 11.39
CA GLU A 104 -21.21 -11.78 10.31
C GLU A 104 -22.12 -10.55 10.24
N MET A 105 -22.58 -10.05 11.40
CA MET A 105 -23.34 -8.80 11.48
C MET A 105 -22.51 -7.62 10.97
N PHE A 106 -21.25 -7.50 11.35
CA PHE A 106 -20.33 -6.47 10.87
C PHE A 106 -20.14 -6.53 9.34
N LEU A 107 -20.06 -7.73 8.77
CA LEU A 107 -19.93 -7.93 7.32
C LEU A 107 -21.19 -7.56 6.52
N THR A 108 -22.31 -7.21 7.17
CA THR A 108 -23.49 -6.64 6.49
C THR A 108 -23.40 -5.13 6.28
N LEU A 109 -22.44 -4.46 6.92
CA LEU A 109 -22.27 -3.01 6.85
C LEU A 109 -21.83 -2.44 5.48
N PRO A 110 -21.04 -3.14 4.62
CA PRO A 110 -20.48 -2.54 3.40
C PRO A 110 -21.51 -1.78 2.55
N ASP A 111 -22.67 -2.39 2.27
CA ASP A 111 -23.71 -1.82 1.42
C ASP A 111 -24.21 -0.44 1.88
N THR A 112 -24.19 -0.22 3.20
CA THR A 112 -24.62 1.06 3.79
C THR A 112 -23.47 2.05 3.93
N LEU A 113 -22.26 1.57 4.25
CA LEU A 113 -21.14 2.45 4.57
C LEU A 113 -20.46 3.02 3.34
N PHE A 114 -20.29 2.22 2.28
CA PHE A 114 -19.65 2.71 1.05
C PHE A 114 -20.48 3.77 0.32
N GLU A 115 -21.80 3.83 0.55
CA GLU A 115 -22.66 4.89 0.00
C GLU A 115 -22.52 6.24 0.72
N ARG A 116 -21.92 6.27 1.93
CA ARG A 116 -21.84 7.48 2.76
C ARG A 116 -20.43 7.86 3.23
N VAL A 117 -19.42 7.05 2.96
CA VAL A 117 -18.02 7.32 3.34
C VAL A 117 -17.19 7.56 2.08
N ASP A 118 -16.46 8.67 2.03
CA ASP A 118 -15.46 8.91 0.99
C ASP A 118 -14.20 8.06 1.27
N ASP A 119 -14.20 6.82 0.77
CA ASP A 119 -13.12 5.84 0.90
C ASP A 119 -12.05 5.95 -0.21
N SER A 120 -11.80 7.17 -0.72
CA SER A 120 -10.79 7.38 -1.76
C SER A 120 -9.36 6.96 -1.35
N ASP A 121 -9.09 6.79 -0.04
CA ASP A 121 -7.82 6.27 0.49
C ASP A 121 -7.80 4.75 0.75
N GLY A 122 -8.94 4.06 0.63
CA GLY A 122 -9.08 2.62 0.83
C GLY A 122 -9.06 2.17 2.30
N SER A 123 -9.20 3.08 3.26
CA SER A 123 -9.21 2.76 4.69
C SER A 123 -10.38 1.85 5.07
N LEU A 124 -11.59 2.14 4.56
CA LEU A 124 -12.79 1.36 4.84
C LEU A 124 -12.70 -0.03 4.22
N GLY A 125 -12.25 -0.12 2.95
CA GLY A 125 -11.95 -1.40 2.30
C GLY A 125 -10.98 -2.26 3.10
N GLY A 126 -9.93 -1.65 3.66
CA GLY A 126 -8.96 -2.35 4.52
C GLY A 126 -9.57 -2.96 5.77
N VAL A 127 -10.52 -2.27 6.42
CA VAL A 127 -11.22 -2.81 7.61
C VAL A 127 -12.06 -4.04 7.25
N PHE A 128 -12.78 -4.01 6.13
CA PHE A 128 -13.58 -5.17 5.72
C PHE A 128 -12.72 -6.35 5.26
N GLN A 129 -11.58 -6.10 4.61
CA GLN A 129 -10.61 -7.17 4.32
C GLN A 129 -10.07 -7.82 5.60
N LYS A 130 -9.87 -7.04 6.67
CA LYS A 130 -9.53 -7.57 8.00
C LYS A 130 -10.68 -8.39 8.59
N ALA A 131 -11.92 -7.90 8.49
CA ALA A 131 -13.10 -8.60 8.97
C ALA A 131 -13.33 -9.94 8.27
N VAL A 132 -13.07 -10.03 6.96
CA VAL A 132 -13.13 -11.31 6.21
C VAL A 132 -12.11 -12.32 6.75
N LYS A 133 -10.88 -11.90 7.04
CA LYS A 133 -9.86 -12.77 7.62
C LYS A 133 -10.26 -13.26 9.02
N GLN A 134 -10.81 -12.37 9.84
CA GLN A 134 -11.33 -12.72 11.16
C GLN A 134 -12.50 -13.70 11.07
N TRP A 135 -13.44 -13.46 10.15
CA TRP A 135 -14.56 -14.37 9.89
C TRP A 135 -14.06 -15.77 9.52
N LEU A 136 -13.06 -15.88 8.63
CA LEU A 136 -12.48 -17.17 8.23
C LEU A 136 -11.84 -17.92 9.41
N LEU A 137 -11.08 -17.23 10.26
CA LEU A 137 -10.45 -17.83 11.44
C LEU A 137 -11.48 -18.31 12.47
N LEU A 138 -12.51 -17.49 12.74
CA LEU A 138 -13.59 -17.86 13.65
C LEU A 138 -14.42 -19.03 13.09
N ALA A 139 -14.74 -18.99 11.79
CA ALA A 139 -15.46 -20.05 11.09
C ALA A 139 -14.69 -21.38 11.13
N GLU A 140 -13.38 -21.36 10.92
CA GLU A 140 -12.51 -22.53 11.07
C GLU A 140 -12.60 -23.11 12.48
N GLY A 141 -12.48 -22.27 13.52
CA GLY A 141 -12.58 -22.68 14.92
C GLY A 141 -13.94 -23.31 15.26
N VAL A 142 -15.04 -22.67 14.81
CA VAL A 142 -16.40 -23.18 15.01
C VAL A 142 -16.60 -24.51 14.27
N ARG A 143 -16.15 -24.62 13.02
CA ARG A 143 -16.22 -25.88 12.25
C ARG A 143 -15.41 -26.99 12.91
N ALA A 144 -14.23 -26.68 13.45
CA ALA A 144 -13.39 -27.65 14.14
C ALA A 144 -14.05 -28.19 15.42
N ALA A 145 -14.81 -27.35 16.13
CA ALA A 145 -15.58 -27.76 17.30
C ALA A 145 -16.85 -28.56 16.93
N ASN A 146 -17.54 -28.16 15.87
CA ASN A 146 -18.72 -28.85 15.34
C ASN A 146 -18.80 -28.70 13.81
N SER A 147 -18.49 -29.79 13.10
CA SER A 147 -18.44 -29.79 11.64
C SER A 147 -19.78 -29.51 10.96
N GLU A 148 -20.90 -29.76 11.65
CA GLU A 148 -22.27 -29.57 11.14
C GLU A 148 -22.95 -28.32 11.71
N ALA A 149 -22.20 -27.42 12.39
CA ALA A 149 -22.76 -26.21 12.97
C ALA A 149 -23.47 -25.33 11.92
N GLU A 150 -22.92 -25.28 10.70
CA GLU A 150 -23.33 -24.36 9.64
C GLU A 150 -23.18 -24.97 8.24
N SER A 151 -23.85 -24.35 7.27
CA SER A 151 -23.65 -24.64 5.85
C SER A 151 -22.49 -23.79 5.28
N TRP A 152 -21.25 -24.15 5.61
CA TRP A 152 -20.06 -23.33 5.30
C TRP A 152 -19.90 -22.97 3.83
N VAL A 153 -20.10 -23.93 2.92
CA VAL A 153 -20.06 -23.69 1.47
C VAL A 153 -21.08 -22.63 1.05
N GLU A 154 -22.29 -22.69 1.60
CA GLU A 154 -23.36 -21.74 1.26
C GLU A 154 -23.11 -20.36 1.88
N LYS A 155 -22.49 -20.27 3.07
CA LYS A 155 -22.04 -18.99 3.65
C LYS A 155 -20.93 -18.33 2.82
N VAL A 156 -19.93 -19.09 2.38
CA VAL A 156 -18.87 -18.59 1.50
C VAL A 156 -19.46 -18.09 0.16
N LEU A 157 -20.36 -18.87 -0.44
CA LEU A 157 -21.05 -18.46 -1.66
C LEU A 157 -21.94 -17.22 -1.46
N HIS A 158 -22.58 -17.09 -0.29
CA HIS A 158 -23.36 -15.90 0.04
C HIS A 158 -22.49 -14.64 -0.03
N TYR A 159 -21.35 -14.60 0.66
CA TYR A 159 -20.46 -13.43 0.61
C TYR A 159 -19.87 -13.22 -0.79
N PHE A 160 -19.47 -14.28 -1.48
CA PHE A 160 -18.95 -14.18 -2.85
C PHE A 160 -19.95 -13.55 -3.81
N HIS A 161 -21.25 -13.89 -3.70
CA HIS A 161 -22.28 -13.33 -4.57
C HIS A 161 -22.75 -11.93 -4.16
N ASN A 162 -22.63 -11.56 -2.89
CA ASN A 162 -23.03 -10.25 -2.36
C ASN A 162 -21.79 -9.36 -2.15
N ASN A 163 -21.03 -9.14 -3.22
CA ASN A 163 -19.73 -8.46 -3.20
C ASN A 163 -19.69 -7.26 -4.14
N GLU A 164 -20.62 -6.32 -3.98
CA GLU A 164 -20.75 -5.16 -4.87
C GLU A 164 -19.52 -4.21 -4.81
N TYR A 165 -18.84 -4.18 -3.66
CA TYR A 165 -17.69 -3.32 -3.39
C TYR A 165 -16.33 -4.03 -3.43
N GLY A 166 -16.29 -5.33 -3.78
CA GLY A 166 -15.04 -6.11 -3.87
C GLY A 166 -14.38 -6.45 -2.52
N VAL A 167 -15.04 -6.16 -1.40
CA VAL A 167 -14.49 -6.40 -0.05
C VAL A 167 -14.43 -7.89 0.31
N PHE A 168 -15.17 -8.74 -0.41
CA PHE A 168 -15.20 -10.19 -0.24
C PHE A 168 -14.42 -10.95 -1.33
N ASP A 169 -13.59 -10.28 -2.14
CA ASP A 169 -12.85 -10.92 -3.24
C ASP A 169 -12.01 -12.13 -2.77
N ASP A 170 -11.46 -12.04 -1.56
CA ASP A 170 -10.61 -13.08 -0.96
C ASP A 170 -11.40 -14.21 -0.26
N ILE A 171 -12.74 -14.17 -0.20
CA ILE A 171 -13.52 -15.09 0.65
C ILE A 171 -13.34 -16.56 0.25
N ILE A 172 -13.36 -16.87 -1.05
CA ILE A 172 -13.17 -18.24 -1.54
C ILE A 172 -11.70 -18.65 -1.42
N ALA A 173 -10.78 -17.78 -1.87
CA ALA A 173 -9.34 -18.07 -1.88
C ALA A 173 -8.79 -18.28 -0.44
N GLY A 174 -9.30 -17.52 0.52
CA GLY A 174 -8.95 -17.60 1.94
C GLY A 174 -9.64 -18.73 2.71
N SER A 175 -10.58 -19.46 2.09
CA SER A 175 -11.32 -20.55 2.75
C SER A 175 -10.54 -21.87 2.83
N ASN A 176 -9.23 -21.88 2.59
CA ASN A 176 -8.42 -23.11 2.50
C ASN A 176 -8.35 -23.92 3.80
N THR A 177 -8.49 -23.28 4.96
CA THR A 177 -8.59 -23.97 6.26
C THR A 177 -10.03 -24.26 6.67
N LEU A 178 -10.99 -23.51 6.12
CA LEU A 178 -12.41 -23.68 6.39
C LEU A 178 -13.02 -24.81 5.55
N LEU A 179 -12.81 -24.83 4.24
CA LEU A 179 -13.38 -25.77 3.29
C LEU A 179 -12.41 -26.91 2.96
N THR A 180 -12.96 -28.09 2.73
CA THR A 180 -12.19 -29.27 2.32
C THR A 180 -11.89 -29.23 0.81
N ASP A 181 -10.84 -29.93 0.39
CA ASP A 181 -10.51 -30.12 -1.04
C ASP A 181 -11.73 -30.62 -1.83
N GLN A 182 -12.54 -31.54 -1.28
CA GLN A 182 -13.73 -32.05 -1.95
C GLN A 182 -14.79 -30.96 -2.14
N GLU A 183 -14.99 -30.07 -1.17
CA GLU A 183 -15.90 -28.93 -1.30
C GLU A 183 -15.40 -27.93 -2.34
N PHE A 184 -14.09 -27.64 -2.36
CA PHE A 184 -13.49 -26.83 -3.42
C PHE A 184 -13.64 -27.46 -4.80
N GLN A 185 -13.44 -28.77 -4.95
CA GLN A 185 -13.65 -29.46 -6.22
C GLN A 185 -15.12 -29.40 -6.68
N GLN A 186 -16.08 -29.44 -5.75
CA GLN A 186 -17.50 -29.20 -6.07
C GLN A 186 -17.74 -27.76 -6.51
N LEU A 187 -17.13 -26.77 -5.86
CA LEU A 187 -17.22 -25.36 -6.26
C LEU A 187 -16.59 -25.14 -7.64
N ALA A 188 -15.40 -25.69 -7.89
CA ALA A 188 -14.74 -25.65 -9.20
C ALA A 188 -15.67 -26.21 -10.29
N TRP A 189 -16.27 -27.39 -10.04
CA TRP A 189 -17.21 -27.99 -10.98
C TRP A 189 -18.46 -27.12 -11.21
N ARG A 190 -19.03 -26.50 -10.17
CA ARG A 190 -20.18 -25.59 -10.30
C ARG A 190 -19.81 -24.38 -11.17
N PHE A 191 -18.76 -23.66 -10.80
CA PHE A 191 -18.31 -22.46 -11.50
C PHE A 191 -17.87 -22.73 -12.94
N GLU A 192 -17.15 -23.82 -13.19
CA GLU A 192 -16.72 -24.18 -14.54
C GLU A 192 -17.93 -24.49 -15.44
N ASN A 193 -18.93 -25.23 -14.94
CA ASN A 193 -20.14 -25.51 -15.72
C ASN A 193 -20.96 -24.26 -15.98
N GLU A 194 -21.14 -23.39 -14.99
CA GLU A 194 -21.81 -22.11 -15.16
C GLU A 194 -21.08 -21.26 -16.22
N ALA A 195 -19.75 -21.15 -16.12
CA ALA A 195 -18.96 -20.42 -17.08
C ALA A 195 -19.09 -20.99 -18.50
N ARG A 196 -19.03 -22.33 -18.66
CA ARG A 196 -19.20 -23.02 -19.96
C ARG A 196 -20.58 -22.76 -20.56
N GLN A 197 -21.65 -22.92 -19.78
CA GLN A 197 -23.01 -22.62 -20.22
C GLN A 197 -23.14 -21.16 -20.65
N ALA A 198 -22.51 -20.25 -19.91
CA ALA A 198 -22.51 -18.84 -20.21
C ALA A 198 -21.75 -18.55 -21.54
N VAL A 199 -20.61 -19.21 -21.80
CA VAL A 199 -19.90 -19.10 -23.09
C VAL A 199 -20.78 -19.58 -24.25
N GLU A 200 -21.44 -20.73 -24.11
CA GLU A 200 -22.35 -21.26 -25.14
C GLU A 200 -23.52 -20.31 -25.43
N ALA A 201 -24.11 -19.71 -24.39
CA ALA A 201 -25.21 -18.75 -24.51
C ALA A 201 -24.78 -17.40 -25.10
N SER A 202 -23.50 -17.02 -24.97
CA SER A 202 -22.98 -15.69 -25.34
C SER A 202 -23.01 -15.38 -26.85
N ASN A 203 -23.35 -16.35 -27.71
CA ASN A 203 -23.74 -16.10 -29.10
C ASN A 203 -25.03 -15.25 -29.26
N THR A 204 -25.73 -14.92 -28.16
CA THR A 204 -27.06 -14.28 -28.21
C THR A 204 -27.21 -12.96 -27.42
N SER A 205 -26.26 -12.53 -26.58
CA SER A 205 -26.42 -11.28 -25.80
C SER A 205 -25.10 -10.55 -25.51
N ARG A 206 -25.19 -9.23 -25.32
CA ARG A 206 -24.04 -8.30 -25.38
C ARG A 206 -23.21 -8.16 -24.10
N HIS A 207 -23.63 -8.72 -22.96
CA HIS A 207 -22.83 -8.72 -21.72
C HIS A 207 -23.21 -9.93 -20.86
N ASN A 208 -22.22 -10.79 -20.57
CA ASN A 208 -22.42 -12.02 -19.82
C ASN A 208 -21.80 -11.90 -18.42
N HIS A 209 -22.48 -11.14 -17.54
CA HIS A 209 -22.04 -10.90 -16.17
C HIS A 209 -21.91 -12.21 -15.39
N SER A 210 -22.92 -13.08 -15.47
CA SER A 210 -22.92 -14.40 -14.82
C SER A 210 -21.70 -15.24 -15.22
N GLY A 211 -21.34 -15.27 -16.50
CA GLY A 211 -20.14 -15.97 -16.94
C GLY A 211 -18.83 -15.35 -16.43
N ALA A 212 -18.78 -14.03 -16.22
CA ALA A 212 -17.61 -13.38 -15.62
C ALA A 212 -17.49 -13.70 -14.12
N THR A 213 -18.60 -13.65 -13.37
CA THR A 213 -18.66 -14.05 -11.96
C THR A 213 -18.25 -15.51 -11.78
N ALA A 214 -18.74 -16.42 -12.62
CA ALA A 214 -18.38 -17.83 -12.55
C ALA A 214 -16.88 -18.07 -12.79
N LEU A 215 -16.27 -17.38 -13.77
CA LEU A 215 -14.82 -17.47 -13.98
C LEU A 215 -14.01 -16.90 -12.82
N HIS A 216 -14.47 -15.81 -12.21
CA HIS A 216 -13.83 -15.27 -11.01
C HIS A 216 -13.89 -16.27 -9.84
N GLY A 217 -15.05 -16.91 -9.61
CA GLY A 217 -15.17 -17.96 -8.60
C GLY A 217 -14.26 -19.16 -8.87
N LEU A 218 -14.16 -19.58 -10.14
CA LEU A 218 -13.22 -20.63 -10.54
C LEU A 218 -11.76 -20.24 -10.29
N GLN A 219 -11.41 -18.98 -10.54
CA GLN A 219 -10.07 -18.45 -10.26
C GLN A 219 -9.79 -18.47 -8.75
N SER A 220 -10.71 -18.02 -7.90
CA SER A 220 -10.52 -18.03 -6.45
C SER A 220 -10.43 -19.46 -5.89
N VAL A 221 -11.15 -20.43 -6.47
CA VAL A 221 -10.98 -21.85 -6.12
C VAL A 221 -9.60 -22.36 -6.53
N ALA A 222 -9.11 -21.97 -7.70
CA ALA A 222 -7.76 -22.33 -8.15
C ALA A 222 -6.69 -21.77 -7.21
N GLU A 223 -6.87 -20.56 -6.71
CA GLU A 223 -5.99 -19.94 -5.72
C GLU A 223 -6.01 -20.69 -4.39
N ALA A 224 -7.19 -21.05 -3.86
CA ALA A 224 -7.32 -21.83 -2.63
C ALA A 224 -6.64 -23.21 -2.73
N LEU A 225 -6.80 -23.89 -3.87
CA LEU A 225 -6.22 -25.20 -4.13
C LEU A 225 -4.77 -25.16 -4.61
N SER A 226 -4.23 -23.97 -4.91
CA SER A 226 -2.95 -23.81 -5.62
C SER A 226 -2.88 -24.61 -6.93
N ASP A 227 -3.99 -24.65 -7.68
CA ASP A 227 -4.15 -25.45 -8.89
C ASP A 227 -3.96 -24.61 -10.17
N ILE A 228 -2.81 -24.75 -10.82
CA ILE A 228 -2.49 -24.04 -12.07
C ILE A 228 -3.45 -24.36 -13.22
N HIS A 229 -3.99 -25.57 -13.29
CA HIS A 229 -4.86 -25.97 -14.39
C HIS A 229 -6.25 -25.35 -14.25
N LEU A 230 -6.78 -25.26 -13.03
CA LEU A 230 -8.01 -24.52 -12.76
C LEU A 230 -7.83 -23.02 -13.03
N TYR A 231 -6.68 -22.46 -12.64
CA TYR A 231 -6.37 -21.05 -12.88
C TYR A 231 -6.29 -20.75 -14.38
N GLU A 232 -5.59 -21.58 -15.15
CA GLU A 232 -5.54 -21.52 -16.62
C GLU A 232 -6.93 -21.64 -17.23
N THR A 233 -7.75 -22.57 -16.74
CA THR A 233 -9.12 -22.75 -17.22
C THR A 233 -9.96 -21.50 -16.99
N SER A 234 -9.87 -20.87 -15.81
CA SER A 234 -10.58 -19.63 -15.49
C SER A 234 -10.23 -18.47 -16.42
N MET A 235 -8.98 -18.38 -16.88
CA MET A 235 -8.51 -17.30 -17.75
C MET A 235 -8.81 -17.56 -19.23
N LEU A 236 -8.68 -18.82 -19.66
CA LEU A 236 -8.62 -19.19 -21.08
C LEU A 236 -9.97 -19.65 -21.63
N LEU A 237 -10.95 -19.99 -20.78
CA LEU A 237 -12.24 -20.51 -21.25
C LEU A 237 -12.95 -19.55 -22.22
N ARG A 238 -12.89 -18.24 -21.95
CA ARG A 238 -13.47 -17.20 -22.81
C ARG A 238 -12.48 -16.57 -23.78
N SER A 239 -11.19 -16.64 -23.46
CA SER A 239 -10.12 -16.05 -24.26
C SER A 239 -9.00 -17.08 -24.46
N PRO A 240 -9.17 -18.03 -25.39
CA PRO A 240 -8.20 -19.10 -25.62
C PRO A 240 -6.83 -18.60 -26.06
N GLU A 241 -6.78 -17.40 -26.66
CA GLU A 241 -5.56 -16.68 -26.96
C GLU A 241 -5.38 -15.56 -25.91
N PRO A 242 -4.55 -15.77 -24.88
CA PRO A 242 -4.39 -14.78 -23.81
C PRO A 242 -3.58 -13.58 -24.30
N ASN A 243 -3.96 -12.40 -23.83
CA ASN A 243 -3.15 -11.18 -24.01
C ASN A 243 -2.01 -11.10 -22.96
N THR A 244 -1.13 -10.10 -23.07
CA THR A 244 0.04 -9.97 -22.20
C THR A 244 -0.28 -9.71 -20.72
N LEU A 245 -1.47 -9.19 -20.39
CA LEU A 245 -1.94 -9.05 -19.01
C LEU A 245 -2.36 -10.40 -18.44
N GLN A 246 -3.09 -11.21 -19.22
CA GLN A 246 -3.46 -12.56 -18.80
C GLN A 246 -2.24 -13.46 -18.66
N LEU A 247 -1.28 -13.37 -19.59
CA LEU A 247 0.00 -14.10 -19.47
C LEU A 247 0.78 -13.70 -18.22
N ASP A 248 0.77 -12.42 -17.84
CA ASP A 248 1.38 -11.94 -16.59
C ASP A 248 0.72 -12.57 -15.37
N SER A 249 -0.61 -12.58 -15.30
CA SER A 249 -1.35 -13.25 -14.22
C SER A 249 -1.05 -14.75 -14.14
N LEU A 250 -1.06 -15.46 -15.28
CA LEU A 250 -0.75 -16.89 -15.36
C LEU A 250 0.67 -17.19 -14.84
N ILE A 251 1.67 -16.42 -15.28
CA ILE A 251 3.06 -16.59 -14.83
C ILE A 251 3.18 -16.26 -13.35
N ARG A 252 2.61 -15.15 -12.88
CA ARG A 252 2.70 -14.78 -11.46
C ARG A 252 2.06 -15.83 -10.58
N PHE A 253 0.89 -16.35 -10.95
CA PHE A 253 0.24 -17.41 -10.21
C PHE A 253 1.11 -18.67 -10.17
N ALA A 254 1.62 -19.12 -11.32
CA ALA A 254 2.54 -20.26 -11.40
C ALA A 254 3.80 -20.07 -10.53
N LEU A 255 4.39 -18.87 -10.53
CA LEU A 255 5.53 -18.53 -9.68
C LEU A 255 5.16 -18.48 -8.18
N THR A 256 3.94 -18.08 -7.82
CA THR A 256 3.47 -18.04 -6.42
C THR A 256 3.36 -19.45 -5.85
N ILE A 257 2.85 -20.42 -6.62
CA ILE A 257 2.67 -21.80 -6.18
C ILE A 257 3.89 -22.70 -6.47
N GLY A 258 4.94 -22.16 -7.10
CA GLY A 258 6.20 -22.88 -7.38
C GLY A 258 6.20 -23.75 -8.65
N GLU A 259 5.20 -23.61 -9.52
CA GLU A 259 5.08 -24.30 -10.81
C GLU A 259 5.98 -23.65 -11.89
N LEU A 260 7.29 -23.76 -11.70
CA LEU A 260 8.29 -23.10 -12.54
C LEU A 260 8.25 -23.54 -14.01
N ASP A 261 7.88 -24.79 -14.29
CA ASP A 261 7.78 -25.31 -15.66
C ASP A 261 6.55 -24.73 -16.39
N ARG A 262 5.42 -24.53 -15.68
CA ARG A 262 4.26 -23.83 -16.24
C ARG A 262 4.54 -22.34 -16.44
N ALA A 263 5.26 -21.70 -15.52
CA ALA A 263 5.71 -20.33 -15.71
C ALA A 263 6.62 -20.17 -16.94
N GLU A 264 7.55 -21.11 -17.17
CA GLU A 264 8.42 -21.14 -18.36
C GLU A 264 7.58 -21.29 -19.64
N HIS A 265 6.62 -22.21 -19.66
CA HIS A 265 5.69 -22.37 -20.78
C HIS A 265 4.99 -21.06 -21.18
N TRP A 266 4.49 -20.30 -20.21
CA TRP A 266 3.81 -19.03 -20.48
C TRP A 266 4.79 -17.89 -20.83
N LEU A 267 6.05 -17.96 -20.38
CA LEU A 267 7.11 -17.03 -20.79
C LEU A 267 7.54 -17.22 -22.25
N GLU A 268 7.43 -18.43 -22.80
CA GLU A 268 7.84 -18.74 -24.18
C GLU A 268 6.81 -18.34 -25.24
N GLN A 269 5.68 -17.76 -24.83
CA GLN A 269 4.59 -17.41 -25.73
C GLN A 269 4.95 -16.26 -26.68
N PRO A 270 4.58 -16.34 -27.98
CA PRO A 270 4.97 -15.33 -28.97
C PRO A 270 4.41 -13.93 -28.66
N GLN A 271 3.25 -13.82 -28.00
CA GLN A 271 2.55 -12.57 -27.67
C GLN A 271 3.43 -11.56 -26.93
N TRP A 272 4.50 -12.02 -26.25
CA TRP A 272 5.48 -11.17 -25.59
C TRP A 272 6.21 -10.20 -26.51
N HIS A 273 6.19 -10.42 -27.83
CA HIS A 273 6.71 -9.44 -28.79
C HIS A 273 6.05 -8.05 -28.66
N ASN A 274 4.82 -7.97 -28.11
CA ASN A 274 4.09 -6.72 -27.89
C ASN A 274 4.47 -6.01 -26.58
N ASP A 275 5.02 -6.73 -25.60
CA ASP A 275 5.40 -6.17 -24.29
C ASP A 275 6.72 -6.78 -23.77
N PRO A 276 7.86 -6.45 -24.43
CA PRO A 276 9.16 -7.01 -24.07
C PRO A 276 9.62 -6.58 -22.66
N ARG A 277 9.12 -5.46 -22.14
CA ARG A 277 9.47 -4.96 -20.80
C ARG A 277 8.83 -5.81 -19.71
N ARG A 278 7.54 -6.11 -19.82
CA ARG A 278 6.84 -7.00 -18.90
C ARG A 278 7.40 -8.42 -18.97
N HIS A 279 7.62 -8.93 -20.19
CA HIS A 279 8.26 -10.23 -20.39
C HIS A 279 9.61 -10.34 -19.66
N ARG A 280 10.50 -9.36 -19.85
CA ARG A 280 11.81 -9.32 -19.15
C ARG A 280 11.64 -9.31 -17.63
N SER A 281 10.68 -8.55 -17.12
CA SER A 281 10.43 -8.46 -15.67
C SER A 281 9.98 -9.80 -15.09
N LEU A 282 9.07 -10.51 -15.77
CA LEU A 282 8.60 -11.84 -15.37
C LEU A 282 9.70 -12.90 -15.52
N ARG A 283 10.48 -12.84 -16.60
CA ARG A 283 11.64 -13.71 -16.81
C ARG A 283 12.68 -13.56 -15.70
N ASN A 284 12.92 -12.33 -15.24
CA ASN A 284 13.83 -12.08 -14.13
C ASN A 284 13.33 -12.70 -12.81
N LEU A 285 12.03 -12.60 -12.52
CA LEU A 285 11.41 -13.25 -11.36
C LEU A 285 11.53 -14.77 -11.44
N TRP A 286 11.27 -15.34 -12.62
CA TRP A 286 11.40 -16.78 -12.85
C TRP A 286 12.85 -17.26 -12.70
N LEU A 287 13.83 -16.58 -13.29
CA LEU A 287 15.26 -16.91 -13.12
C LEU A 287 15.68 -16.85 -11.65
N GLN A 288 15.17 -15.86 -10.91
CA GLN A 288 15.41 -15.71 -9.48
C GLN A 288 14.88 -16.92 -8.70
N GLN A 289 13.63 -17.33 -8.93
CA GLN A 289 13.03 -18.48 -8.24
C GLN A 289 13.65 -19.82 -8.66
N LYS A 290 14.02 -19.99 -9.94
CA LYS A 290 14.73 -21.17 -10.45
C LYS A 290 16.18 -21.27 -9.92
N GLY A 291 16.66 -20.25 -9.21
CA GLY A 291 18.02 -20.20 -8.66
C GLY A 291 19.11 -19.92 -9.69
N GLN A 292 18.75 -19.50 -10.91
CA GLN A 292 19.68 -19.24 -12.01
C GLN A 292 20.31 -17.85 -11.92
N THR A 293 20.96 -17.58 -10.78
CA THR A 293 21.50 -16.25 -10.43
C THR A 293 22.53 -15.74 -11.44
N ASP A 294 23.42 -16.59 -11.95
CA ASP A 294 24.44 -16.18 -12.92
C ASP A 294 23.83 -15.82 -14.28
N GLN A 295 22.73 -16.45 -14.66
CA GLN A 295 22.00 -16.08 -15.87
C GLN A 295 21.24 -14.77 -15.65
N LEU A 296 20.55 -14.63 -14.52
CA LEU A 296 19.86 -13.39 -14.14
C LEU A 296 20.81 -12.19 -14.13
N LYS A 297 21.99 -12.31 -13.51
CA LYS A 297 23.01 -11.26 -13.51
C LYS A 297 23.44 -10.87 -14.91
N ARG A 298 23.68 -11.84 -15.80
CA ARG A 298 24.07 -11.58 -17.18
C ARG A 298 22.96 -10.88 -17.96
N GLU A 299 21.71 -11.34 -17.85
CA GLU A 299 20.57 -10.73 -18.55
C GLU A 299 20.27 -9.31 -18.04
N LEU A 300 20.39 -9.05 -16.73
CA LEU A 300 20.26 -7.71 -16.16
C LEU A 300 21.38 -6.77 -16.61
N LEU A 301 22.62 -7.25 -16.65
CA LEU A 301 23.77 -6.47 -17.10
C LEU A 301 23.67 -6.13 -18.59
N ASP A 302 23.30 -7.10 -19.43
CA ASP A 302 23.08 -6.91 -20.87
C ASP A 302 21.94 -5.89 -21.12
N ALA A 303 20.83 -6.02 -20.38
CA ALA A 303 19.74 -5.06 -20.42
C ALA A 303 20.21 -3.63 -20.10
N PHE A 304 20.98 -3.47 -19.02
CA PHE A 304 21.55 -2.18 -18.62
C PHE A 304 22.55 -1.64 -19.66
N GLN A 305 23.36 -2.50 -20.27
CA GLN A 305 24.33 -2.10 -21.30
C GLN A 305 23.66 -1.63 -22.60
N GLN A 306 22.57 -2.29 -23.00
CA GLN A 306 21.81 -1.91 -24.20
C GLN A 306 21.04 -0.60 -24.02
N ARG A 307 20.42 -0.43 -22.85
CA ARG A 307 19.68 0.78 -22.49
C ARG A 307 19.86 1.04 -21.00
N PRO A 308 20.80 1.92 -20.61
CA PRO A 308 20.99 2.29 -19.21
C PRO A 308 19.71 2.89 -18.64
N ASP A 309 19.16 2.25 -17.60
CA ASP A 309 17.96 2.69 -16.90
C ASP A 309 18.07 2.32 -15.40
N LEU A 310 17.38 3.08 -14.55
CA LEU A 310 17.53 2.95 -13.10
C LEU A 310 17.06 1.58 -12.60
N HIS A 311 16.00 1.03 -13.18
CA HIS A 311 15.41 -0.23 -12.76
C HIS A 311 16.37 -1.41 -12.98
N SER A 312 16.95 -1.51 -14.18
CA SER A 312 17.95 -2.54 -14.51
C SER A 312 19.22 -2.38 -13.65
N LEU A 313 19.63 -1.15 -13.34
CA LEU A 313 20.78 -0.87 -12.47
C LEU A 313 20.52 -1.32 -11.03
N GLU A 314 19.40 -0.96 -10.43
CA GLU A 314 19.05 -1.33 -9.04
C GLU A 314 19.01 -2.85 -8.87
N ALA A 315 18.38 -3.56 -9.81
CA ALA A 315 18.35 -5.01 -9.82
C ALA A 315 19.75 -5.62 -9.96
N SER A 316 20.57 -5.10 -10.88
CA SER A 316 21.96 -5.54 -11.07
C SER A 316 22.81 -5.30 -9.81
N TRP A 317 22.71 -4.11 -9.23
CA TRP A 317 23.46 -3.68 -8.05
C TRP A 317 23.15 -4.53 -6.82
N ARG A 318 21.87 -4.89 -6.63
CA ARG A 318 21.42 -5.74 -5.53
C ARG A 318 22.09 -7.12 -5.58
N LEU A 319 22.19 -7.71 -6.76
CA LEU A 319 22.74 -9.07 -6.95
C LEU A 319 24.27 -9.09 -7.10
N ALA A 320 24.87 -7.97 -7.48
CA ALA A 320 26.30 -7.86 -7.73
C ALA A 320 27.15 -8.15 -6.47
N SER A 321 28.20 -8.94 -6.66
CA SER A 321 29.33 -9.07 -5.74
C SER A 321 30.08 -7.76 -5.62
N GLU A 322 30.98 -7.66 -4.64
CA GLU A 322 31.77 -6.44 -4.44
C GLU A 322 32.62 -6.06 -5.67
N GLN A 323 33.16 -7.06 -6.37
CA GLN A 323 33.91 -6.82 -7.61
C GLN A 323 33.01 -6.33 -8.74
N GLU A 324 31.85 -6.96 -8.94
CA GLU A 324 30.87 -6.53 -9.96
C GLU A 324 30.34 -5.12 -9.65
N ARG A 325 30.13 -4.78 -8.37
CA ARG A 325 29.74 -3.43 -7.94
C ARG A 325 30.80 -2.38 -8.29
N ARG A 326 32.10 -2.70 -8.13
CA ARG A 326 33.16 -1.78 -8.58
C ARG A 326 33.10 -1.52 -10.08
N GLN A 327 32.85 -2.56 -10.89
CA GLN A 327 32.73 -2.43 -12.34
C GLN A 327 31.48 -1.66 -12.75
N LEU A 328 30.32 -1.96 -12.17
CA LEU A 328 29.07 -1.23 -12.41
C LEU A 328 29.19 0.24 -12.02
N ARG A 329 29.81 0.53 -10.87
CA ARG A 329 30.10 1.90 -10.46
C ARG A 329 30.93 2.61 -11.52
N GLN A 330 32.05 2.02 -11.93
CA GLN A 330 32.90 2.62 -12.96
C GLN A 330 32.13 2.86 -14.27
N GLN A 331 31.35 1.88 -14.72
CA GLN A 331 30.54 2.00 -15.92
C GLN A 331 29.54 3.15 -15.80
N VAL A 332 28.79 3.22 -14.69
CA VAL A 332 27.86 4.31 -14.41
C VAL A 332 28.61 5.63 -14.37
N GLU A 333 29.73 5.72 -13.69
CA GLU A 333 30.55 6.92 -13.58
C GLU A 333 31.14 7.45 -14.90
N GLU A 334 31.35 6.58 -15.89
CA GLU A 334 31.93 6.90 -17.20
C GLU A 334 30.88 7.19 -18.28
N MET A 335 29.58 6.94 -18.04
CA MET A 335 28.56 7.27 -19.04
C MET A 335 28.56 8.77 -19.32
N ALA A 336 28.36 9.14 -20.59
CA ALA A 336 28.32 10.53 -21.02
C ALA A 336 27.28 11.35 -20.23
N GLU A 337 27.56 12.63 -20.04
CA GLU A 337 26.62 13.56 -19.41
C GLU A 337 25.35 13.69 -20.28
N PRO A 338 24.16 13.56 -19.69
CA PRO A 338 22.93 13.49 -20.48
C PRO A 338 22.50 14.89 -20.96
N PRO A 339 22.05 15.02 -22.22
CA PRO A 339 21.32 16.22 -22.65
C PRO A 339 19.88 16.27 -22.13
N ASP A 340 19.27 15.11 -21.77
CA ASP A 340 17.81 15.01 -21.60
C ASP A 340 17.29 14.53 -20.22
N ASP A 341 18.10 13.90 -19.34
CA ASP A 341 17.63 13.42 -18.02
C ASP A 341 18.74 13.39 -16.94
N VAL A 342 18.86 14.49 -16.19
CA VAL A 342 19.75 14.63 -15.02
C VAL A 342 19.25 13.81 -13.82
N TYR A 343 17.94 13.58 -13.73
CA TYR A 343 17.30 12.96 -12.59
C TYR A 343 17.70 11.49 -12.44
N ASP A 344 17.49 10.71 -13.50
CA ASP A 344 17.84 9.30 -13.51
C ASP A 344 19.34 9.14 -13.28
N ARG A 345 20.14 10.05 -13.83
CA ARG A 345 21.60 10.03 -13.71
C ARG A 345 22.09 10.25 -12.27
N VAL A 346 21.57 11.26 -11.57
CA VAL A 346 21.89 11.49 -10.15
C VAL A 346 21.45 10.30 -9.31
N THR A 347 20.25 9.75 -9.58
CA THR A 347 19.75 8.59 -8.84
C THR A 347 20.60 7.35 -9.08
N MET A 348 21.02 7.09 -10.32
CA MET A 348 21.95 6.00 -10.65
C MET A 348 23.29 6.14 -9.92
N LEU A 349 23.87 7.34 -9.89
CA LEU A 349 25.13 7.61 -9.20
C LEU A 349 24.99 7.37 -7.69
N ILE A 350 23.85 7.76 -7.10
CA ILE A 350 23.51 7.46 -5.71
C ILE A 350 23.39 5.95 -5.49
N THR A 351 22.68 5.23 -6.37
CA THR A 351 22.49 3.77 -6.30
C THR A 351 23.83 3.02 -6.27
N VAL A 352 24.81 3.43 -7.10
CA VAL A 352 26.15 2.81 -7.10
C VAL A 352 27.09 3.37 -6.02
N ASN A 353 26.58 4.22 -5.12
CA ASN A 353 27.33 4.90 -4.07
C ASN A 353 28.53 5.71 -4.60
N SER A 354 28.29 6.47 -5.68
CA SER A 354 29.21 7.47 -6.25
C SER A 354 28.69 8.88 -5.91
N LEU A 355 28.67 9.18 -4.60
CA LEU A 355 28.01 10.39 -4.08
C LEU A 355 28.70 11.68 -4.51
N ASP A 356 30.02 11.69 -4.61
CA ASP A 356 30.78 12.88 -5.05
C ASP A 356 30.43 13.28 -6.48
N LYS A 357 30.34 12.29 -7.39
CA LYS A 357 29.92 12.54 -8.77
C LYS A 357 28.45 12.91 -8.87
N ALA A 358 27.58 12.29 -8.05
CA ALA A 358 26.19 12.69 -7.96
C ALA A 358 26.05 14.16 -7.54
N ALA A 359 26.81 14.57 -6.51
CA ALA A 359 26.84 15.95 -6.02
C ALA A 359 27.38 16.92 -7.08
N GLN A 360 28.49 16.60 -7.74
CA GLN A 360 29.05 17.43 -8.82
C GLN A 360 28.07 17.62 -9.97
N LEU A 361 27.43 16.54 -10.42
CA LEU A 361 26.44 16.60 -11.48
C LEU A 361 25.23 17.46 -11.08
N LEU A 362 24.75 17.28 -9.85
CA LEU A 362 23.62 18.05 -9.33
C LEU A 362 23.95 19.56 -9.24
N VAL A 363 25.17 19.90 -8.83
CA VAL A 363 25.66 21.28 -8.80
C VAL A 363 25.80 21.85 -10.22
N HIS A 364 26.30 21.07 -11.17
CA HIS A 364 26.44 21.50 -12.56
C HIS A 364 25.09 21.86 -13.18
N TYR A 365 24.10 20.97 -13.04
CA TYR A 365 22.77 21.11 -13.65
C TYR A 365 21.71 21.76 -12.72
N HIS A 366 22.13 22.49 -11.70
CA HIS A 366 21.23 23.04 -10.66
C HIS A 366 20.09 23.92 -11.20
N ASN A 367 20.25 24.52 -12.38
CA ASN A 367 19.22 25.37 -13.00
C ASN A 367 18.11 24.57 -13.70
N ASP A 368 18.39 23.32 -14.09
CA ASP A 368 17.51 22.49 -14.91
C ASP A 368 16.63 21.54 -14.09
N LEU A 369 16.88 21.43 -12.78
CA LEU A 369 16.11 20.61 -11.84
C LEU A 369 14.66 21.09 -11.59
N ARG A 370 14.19 22.07 -12.36
CA ARG A 370 12.94 22.80 -12.11
C ARG A 370 11.69 22.10 -12.61
N PHE A 371 11.61 20.76 -12.63
CA PHE A 371 10.35 20.08 -12.92
C PHE A 371 10.25 18.72 -12.17
N TYR A 372 9.19 18.61 -11.35
CA TYR A 372 8.50 17.38 -10.90
C TYR A 372 9.28 16.18 -10.31
N HIS A 373 10.10 16.35 -9.27
CA HIS A 373 10.62 15.21 -8.48
C HIS A 373 10.70 15.44 -6.95
N TYR A 374 9.61 15.90 -6.31
CA TYR A 374 9.59 16.15 -4.84
C TYR A 374 10.05 14.95 -4.01
N THR A 375 9.50 13.76 -4.29
CA THR A 375 9.82 12.52 -3.57
C THR A 375 11.30 12.19 -3.66
N ALA A 376 11.89 12.35 -4.84
CA ALA A 376 13.26 11.98 -5.03
C ALA A 376 14.25 13.03 -4.54
N LEU A 377 13.93 14.33 -4.60
CA LEU A 377 14.69 15.37 -3.92
C LEU A 377 14.76 15.10 -2.41
N GLN A 378 13.69 14.59 -1.81
CA GLN A 378 13.73 14.15 -0.41
C GLN A 378 14.64 12.93 -0.20
N THR A 379 14.55 11.92 -1.07
CA THR A 379 15.43 10.74 -1.01
C THR A 379 16.90 11.15 -1.12
N TRP A 380 17.25 11.98 -2.11
CA TRP A 380 18.59 12.50 -2.29
C TRP A 380 19.05 13.34 -1.10
N LEU A 381 18.19 14.21 -0.55
CA LEU A 381 18.52 15.00 0.64
C LEU A 381 18.91 14.11 1.81
N ARG A 382 18.13 13.08 2.11
CA ARG A 382 18.45 12.14 3.20
C ARG A 382 19.82 11.48 2.97
N THR A 383 20.10 11.08 1.73
CA THR A 383 21.41 10.50 1.36
C THR A 383 22.54 11.50 1.53
N PHE A 384 22.40 12.73 1.04
CA PHE A 384 23.45 13.74 1.11
C PHE A 384 23.66 14.27 2.54
N GLU A 385 22.60 14.37 3.35
CA GLU A 385 22.66 14.69 4.78
C GLU A 385 23.47 13.64 5.55
N ALA A 386 23.18 12.36 5.32
CA ALA A 386 23.88 11.27 5.98
C ALA A 386 25.38 11.20 5.61
N ASN A 387 25.77 11.80 4.48
CA ASN A 387 27.13 11.74 3.95
C ASN A 387 27.83 13.12 3.91
N GLY A 388 27.26 14.17 4.50
CA GLY A 388 27.88 15.49 4.61
C GLY A 388 28.10 16.25 3.30
N ASN A 389 27.28 16.01 2.27
CA ASN A 389 27.41 16.65 0.96
C ASN A 389 26.69 18.01 0.90
N GLY A 390 27.27 19.03 1.56
CA GLY A 390 26.63 20.33 1.79
C GLY A 390 26.14 21.06 0.52
N LEU A 391 26.93 21.07 -0.56
CA LEU A 391 26.53 21.74 -1.81
C LEU A 391 25.35 21.06 -2.50
N ALA A 392 25.32 19.72 -2.50
CA ALA A 392 24.19 18.97 -3.05
C ALA A 392 22.92 19.23 -2.23
N MET A 393 23.04 19.31 -0.90
CA MET A 393 21.93 19.69 -0.03
C MET A 393 21.41 21.09 -0.34
N VAL A 394 22.30 22.07 -0.55
CA VAL A 394 21.92 23.42 -0.98
C VAL A 394 21.09 23.36 -2.26
N VAL A 395 21.53 22.63 -3.29
CA VAL A 395 20.79 22.52 -4.55
C VAL A 395 19.40 21.92 -4.32
N CYS A 396 19.29 20.82 -3.58
CA CYS A 396 18.00 20.18 -3.30
C CYS A 396 17.04 21.10 -2.52
N TYR A 397 17.51 21.74 -1.44
CA TYR A 397 16.66 22.66 -0.68
C TYR A 397 16.25 23.89 -1.49
N ARG A 398 17.14 24.43 -2.33
CA ARG A 398 16.81 25.54 -3.23
C ARG A 398 15.76 25.13 -4.25
N ALA A 399 15.85 23.92 -4.81
CA ALA A 399 14.86 23.40 -5.74
C ALA A 399 13.48 23.23 -5.06
N LEU A 400 13.44 22.57 -3.90
CA LEU A 400 12.21 22.38 -3.11
C LEU A 400 11.57 23.71 -2.70
N LEU A 401 12.37 24.65 -2.19
CA LEU A 401 11.88 25.95 -1.75
C LEU A 401 11.36 26.79 -2.92
N SER A 402 12.09 26.79 -4.05
CA SER A 402 11.68 27.56 -5.23
C SER A 402 10.37 27.03 -5.82
N ASP A 403 10.22 25.71 -5.96
CA ASP A 403 8.99 25.07 -6.45
C ASP A 403 7.78 25.35 -5.54
N LEU A 404 7.96 25.20 -4.22
CA LEU A 404 6.92 25.47 -3.23
C LEU A 404 6.45 26.93 -3.28
N LEU A 405 7.39 27.87 -3.38
CA LEU A 405 7.07 29.29 -3.50
C LEU A 405 6.45 29.59 -4.87
N ASP A 406 6.95 29.05 -5.97
CA ASP A 406 6.39 29.24 -7.31
C ASP A 406 4.92 28.82 -7.39
N ARG A 407 4.55 27.66 -6.84
CA ARG A 407 3.15 27.18 -6.77
C ARG A 407 2.27 28.04 -5.86
N GLY A 408 2.85 28.81 -4.96
CA GLY A 408 2.11 29.62 -4.00
C GLY A 408 1.29 28.80 -3.00
N PHE A 409 1.72 27.56 -2.71
CA PHE A 409 0.97 26.63 -1.88
C PHE A 409 1.12 26.96 -0.39
N SER A 410 0.31 27.92 0.09
CA SER A 410 0.42 28.51 1.43
C SER A 410 0.33 27.49 2.58
N ARG A 411 -0.43 26.41 2.42
CA ARG A 411 -0.55 25.33 3.41
C ARG A 411 0.78 24.63 3.70
N ALA A 412 1.71 24.61 2.74
CA ALA A 412 3.02 23.98 2.91
C ALA A 412 4.13 24.95 3.33
N TYR A 413 3.84 26.22 3.61
CA TYR A 413 4.88 27.22 3.90
C TYR A 413 5.76 26.85 5.10
N HIS A 414 5.20 26.19 6.12
CA HIS A 414 5.97 25.63 7.23
C HIS A 414 7.11 24.69 6.79
N HIS A 415 6.91 23.88 5.73
CA HIS A 415 7.99 23.08 5.13
C HIS A 415 9.03 23.97 4.43
N GLY A 416 8.58 24.98 3.68
CA GLY A 416 9.45 25.96 3.04
C GLY A 416 10.32 26.72 4.03
N VAL A 417 9.77 27.14 5.17
CA VAL A 417 10.48 27.81 6.26
C VAL A 417 11.57 26.91 6.82
N ARG A 418 11.27 25.62 7.04
CA ARG A 418 12.28 24.64 7.46
C ARG A 418 13.41 24.49 6.45
N TYR A 419 13.11 24.46 5.14
CA TYR A 419 14.14 24.42 4.09
C TYR A 419 14.98 25.70 4.08
N PHE A 420 14.36 26.86 4.27
CA PHE A 420 15.04 28.15 4.33
C PHE A 420 16.03 28.23 5.51
N HIS A 421 15.62 27.87 6.72
CA HIS A 421 16.55 27.85 7.86
C HIS A 421 17.67 26.83 7.69
N ARG A 422 17.40 25.69 7.05
CA ARG A 422 18.46 24.71 6.76
C ARG A 422 19.48 25.26 5.75
N LEU A 423 19.03 26.03 4.75
CA LEU A 423 19.93 26.74 3.83
C LEU A 423 20.81 27.77 4.56
N LEU A 424 20.25 28.52 5.52
CA LEU A 424 21.04 29.45 6.35
C LEU A 424 22.06 28.73 7.24
N ALA A 425 21.70 27.57 7.80
CA ALA A 425 22.64 26.76 8.57
C ALA A 425 23.81 26.27 7.69
N LEU A 426 23.51 25.79 6.48
CA LEU A 426 24.52 25.32 5.52
C LEU A 426 25.46 26.44 5.05
N ASP A 427 24.99 27.68 4.95
CA ASP A 427 25.84 28.83 4.60
C ASP A 427 26.98 29.06 5.62
N ASN A 428 26.76 28.73 6.90
CA ASN A 428 27.81 28.80 7.92
C ASN A 428 28.84 27.66 7.80
N GLU A 429 28.52 26.60 7.07
CA GLU A 429 29.36 25.41 6.88
C GLU A 429 30.11 25.45 5.53
N ILE A 430 29.60 26.19 4.53
CA ILE A 430 30.10 26.21 3.16
C ILE A 430 30.92 27.48 2.89
N ASN A 431 32.20 27.31 2.60
CA ASN A 431 33.11 28.43 2.27
C ASN A 431 33.23 28.70 0.76
N ASP A 432 32.99 27.70 -0.08
CA ASP A 432 33.04 27.80 -1.55
C ASP A 432 31.78 27.18 -2.15
N TYR A 433 31.05 27.97 -2.92
CA TYR A 433 29.80 27.58 -3.57
C TYR A 433 30.01 26.91 -4.95
N HIS A 434 31.26 26.80 -5.44
CA HIS A 434 31.63 26.07 -6.66
C HIS A 434 30.75 26.39 -7.87
N GLY A 435 30.49 27.69 -8.10
CA GLY A 435 29.69 28.18 -9.23
C GLY A 435 28.19 28.38 -8.93
N LEU A 436 27.70 27.94 -7.77
CA LEU A 436 26.39 28.35 -7.28
C LEU A 436 26.42 29.79 -6.79
N SER A 437 25.27 30.47 -6.80
CA SER A 437 25.12 31.72 -6.06
C SER A 437 25.31 31.49 -4.55
N ASP A 438 26.02 32.38 -3.87
CA ASP A 438 26.10 32.39 -2.41
C ASP A 438 24.71 32.57 -1.76
N ALA A 439 24.59 32.31 -0.46
CA ALA A 439 23.29 32.39 0.22
C ALA A 439 22.67 33.79 0.09
N GLN A 440 23.44 34.86 0.24
CA GLN A 440 22.91 36.23 0.17
C GLN A 440 22.37 36.59 -1.21
N SER A 441 23.03 36.15 -2.27
CA SER A 441 22.58 36.35 -3.65
C SER A 441 21.34 35.52 -3.95
N TYR A 442 21.27 34.29 -3.45
CA TYR A 442 20.06 33.47 -3.55
C TYR A 442 18.87 34.05 -2.77
N ILE A 443 19.09 34.53 -1.55
CA ILE A 443 18.05 35.18 -0.72
C ILE A 443 17.54 36.43 -1.42
N ARG A 444 18.42 37.28 -1.96
CA ARG A 444 18.01 38.46 -2.75
C ARG A 444 17.17 38.08 -3.97
N HIS A 445 17.53 36.99 -4.65
CA HIS A 445 16.72 36.46 -5.74
C HIS A 445 15.33 36.01 -5.27
N LEU A 446 15.25 35.28 -4.15
CA LEU A 446 13.97 34.89 -3.53
C LEU A 446 13.13 36.09 -3.12
N GLN A 447 13.70 37.10 -2.46
CA GLN A 447 12.99 38.33 -2.08
C GLN A 447 12.47 39.08 -3.30
N SER A 448 13.26 39.18 -4.36
CA SER A 448 12.85 39.83 -5.62
C SER A 448 11.66 39.12 -6.28
N LYS A 449 11.73 37.79 -6.39
CA LYS A 449 10.70 36.98 -7.08
C LYS A 449 9.45 36.74 -6.21
N HIS A 450 9.62 36.58 -4.89
CA HIS A 450 8.60 36.10 -3.96
C HIS A 450 8.32 37.03 -2.78
N GLY A 451 8.79 38.28 -2.80
CA GLY A 451 8.60 39.24 -1.70
C GLY A 451 7.13 39.55 -1.34
N ARG A 452 6.17 39.24 -2.22
CA ARG A 452 4.73 39.39 -1.94
C ARG A 452 4.12 38.25 -1.11
N LYS A 453 4.85 37.16 -0.88
CA LYS A 453 4.39 36.01 -0.08
C LYS A 453 4.60 36.28 1.41
N TRP A 454 3.88 37.28 1.93
CA TRP A 454 4.07 37.81 3.28
C TRP A 454 3.95 36.77 4.40
N SER A 455 3.04 35.79 4.25
CA SER A 455 2.89 34.71 5.23
C SER A 455 4.16 33.86 5.36
N PHE A 456 4.81 33.54 4.24
CA PHE A 456 6.09 32.80 4.25
C PHE A 456 7.18 33.60 4.96
N TRP A 457 7.40 34.86 4.56
CA TRP A 457 8.47 35.69 5.14
C TRP A 457 8.26 35.99 6.62
N LYS A 458 7.00 36.19 7.03
CA LYS A 458 6.63 36.36 8.44
C LYS A 458 6.92 35.09 9.25
N GLU A 459 6.59 33.93 8.72
CA GLU A 459 6.82 32.64 9.38
C GLU A 459 8.31 32.26 9.40
N ALA A 460 9.07 32.65 8.37
CA ALA A 460 10.52 32.48 8.30
C ALA A 460 11.32 33.46 9.19
N ASP A 461 10.64 34.41 9.83
CA ASP A 461 11.24 35.51 10.60
C ASP A 461 12.38 36.21 9.82
N TYR A 462 12.13 36.52 8.54
CA TYR A 462 13.11 37.12 7.64
C TYR A 462 12.49 38.24 6.80
N PRO A 463 13.19 39.37 6.55
CA PRO A 463 12.61 40.48 5.80
C PRO A 463 12.23 40.07 4.37
N ALA A 464 11.03 40.48 3.93
CA ALA A 464 10.51 40.15 2.59
C ALA A 464 11.16 40.96 1.45
N LYS A 465 11.91 42.01 1.79
CA LYS A 465 12.65 42.87 0.87
C LYS A 465 14.08 43.06 1.39
N PRO A 466 15.07 43.23 0.51
CA PRO A 466 16.42 43.57 0.94
C PRO A 466 16.40 44.90 1.70
N GLU A 467 17.20 45.00 2.76
CA GLU A 467 17.43 46.27 3.45
C GLU A 467 18.07 47.25 2.46
N GLN A 468 17.53 48.47 2.38
CA GLN A 468 18.16 49.53 1.58
C GLN A 468 19.45 49.95 2.30
N PRO A 469 20.56 50.13 1.56
CA PRO A 469 21.85 50.48 2.15
C PRO A 469 21.84 51.81 2.89
#